data_AF-R5MBD0-F1
#
_entry.id   AF-R5MBD0-F1
#
_cell.length_a   1.000
_cell.length_b   1.000
_cell.length_c   1.000
_cell.angle_alpha   90.00
_cell.angle_beta   90.00
_cell.angle_gamma   90.00
#
_symmetry.space_group_name_H-M   'P 1'
#
loop_
_entity.id
_entity.type
_entity.pdbx_description
1 polymer ?
#
loop_
_entity_poly.entity_id
_entity_poly.type
_entity_poly.pdbx_seq_one_letter_code
_entity_poly.pdbx_strand_id
1 'polypeptide(L)'
;MNNFVKVLYPKKYLVNLNKKIKRLGINNKIRIDTFLITRLLMEFIIFIVLLLIPVYGIILSFLFTILFHYLYEDVLINSRIIKREQVIRNDLETFIKLYLLGLNQNNDAYLVFKMVSKNLDSDLTREIVYLNKKYNNFNDVVTNLISVIPEYSFSDDILMLSSNDTKISAEGILNKILADKKVMQEKIISSIPVKIVLFSVIFLILTLLIIILGPKYLG
;
A
#
# COMPACT_ATOMS: atom_id res chain seq x y z
N MET A 1 2.08 16.25 -17.01
CA MET A 1 1.16 15.26 -17.58
C MET A 1 1.24 15.32 -19.09
N ASN A 2 1.87 14.32 -19.70
CA ASN A 2 2.13 14.23 -21.13
C ASN A 2 0.81 14.17 -21.93
N ASN A 3 0.73 14.88 -23.06
CA ASN A 3 -0.46 14.88 -23.91
C ASN A 3 -0.78 13.49 -24.46
N PHE A 4 0.24 12.67 -24.76
CA PHE A 4 0.07 11.29 -25.22
C PHE A 4 -0.73 10.44 -24.21
N VAL A 5 -0.38 10.55 -22.93
CA VAL A 5 -1.03 9.80 -21.84
C VAL A 5 -2.49 10.21 -21.65
N LYS A 6 -2.79 11.50 -21.81
CA LYS A 6 -4.17 12.02 -21.69
C LYS A 6 -5.10 11.53 -22.80
N VAL A 7 -4.55 11.31 -24.00
CA VAL A 7 -5.31 10.80 -25.15
C VAL A 7 -5.53 9.29 -25.01
N LEU A 8 -4.50 8.55 -24.58
CA LEU A 8 -4.54 7.09 -24.53
C LEU A 8 -5.37 6.54 -23.36
N TYR A 9 -5.41 7.23 -22.22
CA TYR A 9 -6.05 6.72 -21.00
C TYR A 9 -7.24 7.56 -20.55
N PRO A 10 -8.33 6.93 -20.07
CA PRO A 10 -9.48 7.65 -19.50
C PRO A 10 -9.08 8.53 -18.32
N LYS A 11 -9.62 9.75 -18.25
CA LYS A 11 -9.35 10.70 -17.16
C LYS A 11 -9.60 10.10 -15.78
N LYS A 12 -10.68 9.31 -15.62
CA LYS A 12 -11.00 8.63 -14.35
C LYS A 12 -9.90 7.67 -13.91
N TYR A 13 -9.32 6.91 -14.85
CA TYR A 13 -8.20 6.01 -14.57
C TYR A 13 -6.97 6.79 -14.10
N LEU A 14 -6.62 7.87 -14.81
CA LEU A 14 -5.49 8.73 -14.45
C LEU A 14 -5.64 9.34 -13.05
N VAL A 15 -6.84 9.79 -12.70
CA VAL A 15 -7.13 10.34 -11.37
C VAL A 15 -6.97 9.28 -10.28
N ASN A 16 -7.50 8.08 -10.50
CA ASN A 16 -7.40 6.99 -9.53
C ASN A 16 -5.95 6.52 -9.35
N LEU A 17 -5.20 6.38 -10.45
CA LEU A 17 -3.79 6.01 -10.41
C LEU A 17 -2.95 7.10 -9.72
N ASN A 18 -3.24 8.39 -9.97
CA ASN A 18 -2.60 9.48 -9.26
C ASN A 18 -2.82 9.39 -7.74
N LYS A 19 -4.06 9.12 -7.32
CA LYS A 19 -4.40 8.93 -5.91
C LYS A 19 -3.59 7.79 -5.31
N LYS A 20 -3.49 6.63 -5.98
CA LYS A 20 -2.66 5.51 -5.52
C LYS A 20 -1.18 5.89 -5.40
N ILE A 21 -0.63 6.55 -6.42
CA ILE A 21 0.78 6.96 -6.44
C ILE A 21 1.10 7.98 -5.34
N LYS A 22 0.17 8.89 -5.02
CA LYS A 22 0.33 9.83 -3.91
C LYS A 22 0.43 9.13 -2.55
N ARG A 23 -0.27 8.01 -2.36
CA ARG A 23 -0.23 7.22 -1.11
C ARG A 23 1.10 6.51 -0.87
N LEU A 24 1.97 6.44 -1.86
CA LEU A 24 3.34 5.99 -1.69
C LEU A 24 4.21 6.99 -0.89
N GLY A 25 3.69 8.19 -0.62
CA GLY A 25 4.31 9.20 0.23
C GLY A 25 5.10 10.27 -0.51
N ILE A 26 5.53 11.31 0.21
CA ILE A 26 6.29 12.46 -0.33
C ILE A 26 7.65 12.07 -0.92
N ASN A 27 8.24 10.98 -0.45
CA ASN A 27 9.53 10.48 -0.93
C ASN A 27 9.41 9.69 -2.24
N ASN A 28 8.18 9.43 -2.71
CA ASN A 28 7.95 8.70 -3.93
C ASN A 28 8.32 9.52 -5.16
N LYS A 29 9.16 8.95 -6.03
CA LYS A 29 9.62 9.57 -7.28
C LYS A 29 8.82 9.12 -8.52
N ILE A 30 7.85 8.22 -8.35
CA ILE A 30 7.06 7.69 -9.47
C ILE A 30 6.13 8.79 -10.00
N ARG A 31 6.33 9.17 -11.26
CA ARG A 31 5.40 10.03 -12.01
C ARG A 31 4.46 9.18 -12.85
N ILE A 32 3.18 9.55 -12.91
CA ILE A 32 2.16 8.86 -13.73
C ILE A 32 2.61 8.70 -15.17
N ASP A 33 3.12 9.78 -15.77
CA ASP A 33 3.54 9.78 -17.17
C ASP A 33 4.61 8.70 -17.43
N THR A 34 5.63 8.68 -16.57
CA THR A 34 6.72 7.70 -16.67
C THR A 34 6.23 6.29 -16.37
N PHE A 35 5.37 6.11 -15.37
CA PHE A 35 4.79 4.80 -15.05
C PHE A 35 3.99 4.19 -16.22
N LEU A 36 3.13 4.98 -16.87
CA LEU A 36 2.29 4.50 -17.96
C LEU A 36 3.08 4.26 -19.25
N ILE A 37 4.03 5.14 -19.58
CA ILE A 37 4.88 4.98 -20.77
C ILE A 37 5.79 3.76 -20.60
N THR A 38 6.42 3.59 -19.44
CA THR A 38 7.26 2.42 -19.16
C THR A 38 6.46 1.12 -19.19
N ARG A 39 5.23 1.12 -18.63
CA ARG A 39 4.33 -0.04 -18.72
C ARG A 39 4.06 -0.42 -20.18
N LEU A 40 3.60 0.54 -20.99
CA LEU A 40 3.27 0.30 -22.39
C LEU A 40 4.48 -0.19 -23.20
N LEU A 41 5.66 0.39 -22.96
CA LEU A 41 6.90 0.00 -23.64
C LEU A 41 7.31 -1.43 -23.25
N MET A 42 7.19 -1.81 -21.98
CA MET A 42 7.48 -3.17 -21.53
C MET A 42 6.47 -4.19 -22.05
N GLU A 43 5.17 -3.85 -22.08
CA GLU A 43 4.12 -4.67 -22.70
C GLU A 43 4.44 -4.95 -24.17
N PHE A 44 4.84 -3.91 -24.92
CA PHE A 44 5.21 -4.04 -26.33
C PHE A 44 6.45 -4.93 -26.54
N ILE A 45 7.48 -4.78 -25.70
CA ILE A 45 8.68 -5.62 -25.75
C ILE A 45 8.33 -7.09 -25.46
N ILE A 46 7.54 -7.35 -24.41
CA ILE A 46 7.11 -8.70 -24.03
C ILE A 46 6.33 -9.34 -25.18
N PHE A 47 5.41 -8.59 -25.79
CA PHE A 47 4.63 -9.07 -26.92
C PHE A 47 5.52 -9.50 -28.09
N ILE A 48 6.47 -8.66 -28.50
CA ILE A 48 7.39 -8.97 -29.61
C ILE A 48 8.26 -10.18 -29.29
N VAL A 49 8.87 -10.21 -28.10
CA VAL A 49 9.77 -11.31 -27.71
C VAL A 49 9.06 -12.65 -27.71
N LEU A 50 7.82 -12.71 -27.20
CA LEU A 50 7.04 -13.94 -27.17
C LEU A 50 6.51 -14.34 -28.54
N LEU A 51 6.23 -13.39 -29.43
CA LEU A 51 5.77 -13.66 -30.79
C LEU A 51 6.82 -14.42 -31.61
N LEU A 52 8.11 -14.26 -31.30
CA LEU A 52 9.21 -14.96 -31.96
C LEU A 52 9.27 -16.47 -31.64
N ILE A 53 8.50 -16.96 -30.66
CA ILE A 53 8.46 -18.38 -30.29
C ILE A 53 7.70 -19.18 -31.38
N PRO A 54 8.30 -20.20 -32.00
CA PRO A 54 7.62 -21.02 -33.00
C PRO A 54 6.38 -21.75 -32.44
N VAL A 55 5.38 -21.97 -33.29
CA VAL A 55 4.14 -22.74 -33.03
C VAL A 55 3.16 -22.07 -32.05
N TYR A 56 3.63 -21.57 -30.91
CA TYR A 56 2.77 -21.04 -29.84
C TYR A 56 2.93 -19.53 -29.58
N GLY A 57 3.86 -18.85 -30.24
CA GLY A 57 4.23 -17.47 -29.93
C GLY A 57 3.09 -16.45 -29.97
N ILE A 58 2.12 -16.60 -30.87
CA ILE A 58 0.94 -15.73 -30.94
C ILE A 58 0.06 -15.88 -29.69
N ILE A 59 -0.24 -17.11 -29.28
CA ILE A 59 -1.10 -17.36 -28.11
C ILE A 59 -0.39 -16.93 -26.83
N LEU A 60 0.90 -17.26 -26.70
CA LEU A 60 1.69 -16.85 -25.54
C LEU A 60 1.81 -15.31 -25.46
N SER A 61 2.07 -14.62 -26.56
CA SER A 61 2.25 -13.16 -26.54
C SER A 61 1.01 -12.43 -26.02
N PHE A 62 -0.19 -12.80 -26.47
CA PHE A 62 -1.43 -12.24 -25.94
C PHE A 62 -1.63 -12.57 -24.46
N LEU A 63 -1.51 -13.86 -24.09
CA LEU A 63 -1.74 -14.31 -22.71
C LEU A 63 -0.82 -13.60 -21.71
N PHE A 64 0.48 -13.58 -21.98
CA PHE A 64 1.47 -13.01 -21.08
C PHE A 64 1.45 -11.48 -21.07
N THR A 65 1.13 -10.82 -22.18
CA THR A 65 1.00 -9.35 -22.20
C THR A 65 -0.17 -8.89 -21.33
N ILE A 66 -1.32 -9.59 -21.44
CA ILE A 66 -2.49 -9.32 -20.57
C ILE A 66 -2.13 -9.59 -19.10
N LEU A 67 -1.49 -10.71 -18.82
CA LEU A 67 -1.06 -11.05 -17.46
C LEU A 67 -0.10 -9.98 -16.90
N PHE A 68 0.88 -9.56 -17.69
CA PHE A 68 1.86 -8.54 -17.31
C PHE A 68 1.19 -7.19 -17.04
N HIS A 69 0.19 -6.79 -17.83
CA HIS A 69 -0.55 -5.54 -17.63
C HIS A 69 -1.08 -5.40 -16.20
N TYR A 70 -1.70 -6.48 -15.69
CA TYR A 70 -2.23 -6.52 -14.32
C TYR A 70 -1.11 -6.58 -13.28
N LEU A 71 -0.13 -7.47 -13.48
CA LEU A 71 0.99 -7.65 -12.55
C LEU A 71 1.86 -6.40 -12.38
N TYR A 72 1.99 -5.57 -13.43
CA TYR A 72 2.85 -4.38 -13.39
C TYR A 72 2.40 -3.38 -12.31
N GLU A 73 1.10 -3.09 -12.24
CA GLU A 73 0.54 -2.21 -11.21
C GLU A 73 0.64 -2.84 -9.82
N ASP A 74 0.37 -4.14 -9.71
CA ASP A 74 0.44 -4.86 -8.44
C ASP A 74 1.85 -4.86 -7.84
N VAL A 75 2.85 -5.18 -8.66
CA VAL A 75 4.24 -5.28 -8.21
C VAL A 75 4.81 -3.90 -7.88
N LEU A 76 4.62 -2.90 -8.73
CA LEU A 76 5.28 -1.61 -8.56
C LEU A 76 4.55 -0.64 -7.62
N ILE A 77 3.23 -0.73 -7.54
CA ILE A 77 2.41 0.20 -6.73
C ILE A 77 1.79 -0.54 -5.55
N ASN A 78 0.91 -1.53 -5.79
CA ASN A 78 0.08 -2.08 -4.72
C ASN A 78 0.93 -2.77 -3.65
N SER A 79 1.97 -3.52 -4.02
CA SER A 79 2.88 -4.17 -3.07
C SER A 79 3.58 -3.17 -2.14
N ARG A 80 3.96 -2.01 -2.67
CA ARG A 80 4.61 -0.94 -1.89
C ARG A 80 3.62 -0.23 -0.98
N ILE A 81 2.39 0.00 -1.45
CA ILE A 81 1.31 0.55 -0.62
C ILE A 81 1.03 -0.39 0.56
N ILE A 82 0.90 -1.69 0.33
CA ILE A 82 0.66 -2.68 1.39
C ILE A 82 1.79 -2.67 2.43
N LYS A 83 3.06 -2.67 1.98
CA LYS A 83 4.21 -2.58 2.90
C LYS A 83 4.19 -1.28 3.71
N ARG A 84 3.92 -0.16 3.04
CA ARG A 84 3.86 1.16 3.67
C ARG A 84 2.68 1.28 4.63
N GLU A 85 1.56 0.64 4.36
CA GLU A 85 0.39 0.61 5.26
C GLU A 85 0.77 0.07 6.63
N GLN A 86 1.57 -0.98 6.70
CA GLN A 86 2.02 -1.53 7.97
C GLN A 86 2.99 -0.60 8.71
N VAL A 87 3.91 0.04 7.97
CA VAL A 87 4.88 1.01 8.52
C VAL A 87 4.14 2.21 9.10
N ILE A 88 3.30 2.87 8.28
CA ILE A 88 2.53 4.05 8.69
C ILE A 88 1.61 3.70 9.86
N ARG A 89 0.98 2.52 9.89
CA ARG A 89 0.11 2.10 11.00
C ARG A 89 0.87 2.02 12.34
N ASN A 90 2.09 1.49 12.34
CA ASN A 90 2.93 1.45 13.54
C ASN A 90 3.42 2.85 13.95
N ASP A 91 3.78 3.69 12.97
CA ASP A 91 4.14 5.08 13.22
C ASP A 91 2.97 5.85 13.84
N LEU A 92 1.75 5.61 13.34
CA LEU A 92 0.53 6.28 13.77
C LEU A 92 0.14 5.89 15.20
N GLU A 93 0.30 4.62 15.57
CA GLU A 93 0.14 4.19 16.97
C GLU A 93 1.08 4.96 17.92
N THR A 94 2.36 5.01 17.57
CA THR A 94 3.39 5.68 18.38
C THR A 94 3.12 7.18 18.46
N PHE A 95 2.81 7.79 17.33
CA PHE A 95 2.45 9.19 17.21
C PHE A 95 1.25 9.53 18.09
N ILE A 96 0.15 8.76 17.99
CA ILE A 96 -1.09 9.03 18.73
C ILE A 96 -0.90 8.87 20.25
N LYS A 97 -0.10 7.89 20.70
CA LYS A 97 0.24 7.76 22.14
C LYS A 97 0.93 9.01 22.67
N LEU A 98 1.96 9.50 21.95
CA LEU A 98 2.68 10.71 22.34
C LEU A 98 1.82 11.97 22.21
N TYR A 99 0.96 12.01 21.20
CA TYR A 99 -0.01 13.07 21.00
C TYR A 99 -0.99 13.17 22.17
N LEU A 100 -1.59 12.06 22.60
CA LEU A 100 -2.47 12.01 23.78
C LEU A 100 -1.76 12.44 25.06
N LEU A 101 -0.50 12.03 25.26
CA LEU A 101 0.30 12.48 26.40
C LEU A 101 0.52 14.00 26.37
N GLY A 102 0.81 14.56 25.21
CA GLY A 102 0.97 16.01 25.05
C GLY A 102 -0.33 16.79 25.24
N LEU A 103 -1.47 16.26 24.78
CA LEU A 103 -2.79 16.87 24.98
C LEU A 103 -3.18 16.94 26.46
N ASN A 104 -2.70 16.01 27.29
CA ASN A 104 -2.91 16.08 28.74
C ASN A 104 -2.10 17.21 29.42
N GLN A 105 -1.07 17.73 28.74
CA GLN A 105 -0.20 18.78 29.26
C GLN A 105 -0.47 20.15 28.61
N ASN A 106 -1.07 20.17 27.42
CA ASN A 106 -1.31 21.38 26.65
C ASN A 106 -2.62 21.27 25.84
N ASN A 107 -3.47 22.28 25.98
CA ASN A 107 -4.79 22.34 25.32
C ASN A 107 -4.72 22.76 23.84
N ASP A 108 -3.58 23.28 23.36
CA ASP A 108 -3.39 23.59 21.94
C ASP A 108 -3.01 22.31 21.17
N ALA A 109 -4.04 21.64 20.67
CA ALA A 109 -3.93 20.43 19.88
C ALA A 109 -2.97 20.56 18.69
N TYR A 110 -3.01 21.69 17.97
CA TYR A 110 -2.15 21.87 16.81
C TYR A 110 -0.68 22.07 17.20
N LEU A 111 -0.42 22.79 18.29
CA LEU A 111 0.93 22.93 18.84
C LEU A 111 1.49 21.57 19.26
N VAL A 112 0.71 20.76 19.98
CA VAL A 112 1.12 19.41 20.38
C VAL A 112 1.40 18.55 19.15
N PHE A 113 0.53 18.60 18.13
CA PHE A 113 0.69 17.84 16.88
C PHE A 113 2.00 18.19 16.15
N LYS A 114 2.33 19.49 16.08
CA LYS A 114 3.59 19.99 15.54
C LYS A 114 4.80 19.58 16.37
N MET A 115 4.68 19.58 17.70
CA MET A 115 5.79 19.22 18.60
C MET A 115 6.11 17.72 18.49
N VAL A 116 5.10 16.86 18.56
CA VAL A 116 5.26 15.41 18.44
C VAL A 116 5.83 15.05 17.06
N SER A 117 5.33 15.67 15.99
CA SER A 117 5.85 15.40 14.63
C SER A 117 7.30 15.84 14.40
N LYS A 118 7.80 16.84 15.13
CA LYS A 118 9.21 17.27 15.05
C LYS A 118 10.16 16.40 15.87
N ASN A 119 9.65 15.76 16.92
CA ASN A 119 10.46 14.99 17.88
C ASN A 119 10.54 13.49 17.55
N LEU A 120 9.78 13.03 16.55
CA LEU A 120 9.82 11.67 16.04
C LEU A 120 10.37 11.70 14.62
N ASP A 121 11.22 10.72 14.29
CA ASP A 121 11.66 10.49 12.92
C ASP A 121 11.06 9.20 12.39
N SER A 122 10.03 9.34 11.56
CA SER A 122 9.26 8.24 10.99
C SER A 122 8.69 8.62 9.62
N ASP A 123 8.16 7.64 8.88
CA ASP A 123 7.57 7.93 7.57
C ASP A 123 6.37 8.87 7.72
N LEU A 124 5.50 8.61 8.70
CA LEU A 124 4.34 9.46 8.98
C LEU A 124 4.73 10.88 9.39
N THR A 125 5.71 11.03 10.29
CA THR A 125 6.07 12.33 10.86
C THR A 125 6.75 13.22 9.83
N ARG A 126 7.51 12.64 8.88
CA ARG A 126 8.03 13.35 7.71
C ARG A 126 6.92 13.90 6.81
N GLU A 127 5.85 13.13 6.56
CA GLU A 127 4.66 13.63 5.85
C GLU A 127 4.05 14.82 6.58
N ILE A 128 3.83 14.67 7.89
CA ILE A 128 3.25 15.72 8.73
C ILE A 128 4.11 16.99 8.73
N VAL A 129 5.43 16.86 8.90
CA VAL A 129 6.37 17.99 8.88
C VAL A 129 6.36 18.69 7.53
N TYR A 130 6.32 17.94 6.42
CA TYR A 130 6.18 18.52 5.09
C TYR A 130 4.87 19.30 4.93
N LEU A 131 3.74 18.73 5.38
CA LEU A 131 2.43 19.37 5.32
C LEU A 131 2.37 20.62 6.21
N ASN A 132 2.93 20.57 7.43
CA ASN A 132 3.02 21.73 8.33
C ASN A 132 3.87 22.88 7.75
N LYS A 133 4.81 22.60 6.84
CA LYS A 133 5.55 23.65 6.10
C LYS A 133 4.74 24.25 4.95
N LYS A 134 3.82 23.47 4.40
CA LYS A 134 3.02 23.84 3.21
C LYS A 134 1.70 24.53 3.57
N TYR A 135 1.12 24.17 4.71
CA TYR A 135 -0.18 24.63 5.17
C TYR A 135 -0.06 25.27 6.55
N ASN A 136 -0.82 26.34 6.77
CA ASN A 136 -0.69 27.16 7.98
C ASN A 136 -1.72 26.82 9.07
N ASN A 137 -2.72 25.99 8.79
CA ASN A 137 -3.76 25.61 9.73
C ASN A 137 -3.88 24.09 9.88
N PHE A 138 -4.39 23.66 11.03
CA PHE A 138 -4.44 22.24 11.40
C PHE A 138 -5.36 21.42 10.48
N ASN A 139 -6.52 21.98 10.12
CA ASN A 139 -7.51 21.32 9.28
C ASN A 139 -6.97 20.97 7.88
N ASP A 140 -6.25 21.90 7.24
CA ASP A 140 -5.62 21.65 5.94
C ASP A 140 -4.52 20.60 6.06
N VAL A 141 -3.73 20.61 7.13
CA VAL A 141 -2.68 19.61 7.35
C VAL A 141 -3.29 18.22 7.42
N VAL A 142 -4.32 18.03 8.26
CA VAL A 142 -4.98 16.73 8.46
C VAL A 142 -5.73 16.28 7.20
N THR A 143 -6.45 17.19 6.53
CA THR A 143 -7.16 16.88 5.28
C THR A 143 -6.21 16.41 4.19
N ASN A 144 -5.05 17.06 4.05
CA ASN A 144 -4.05 16.66 3.08
C ASN A 144 -3.27 15.41 3.51
N LEU A 145 -3.13 15.15 4.82
CA LEU A 145 -2.50 13.93 5.35
C LEU A 145 -3.20 12.68 4.84
N ILE A 146 -4.53 12.63 4.87
CA ILE A 146 -5.33 11.48 4.40
C ILE A 146 -5.14 11.21 2.90
N SER A 147 -4.77 12.24 2.13
CA SER A 147 -4.49 12.07 0.70
C SER A 147 -3.13 11.44 0.39
N VAL A 148 -2.21 11.40 1.37
CA VAL A 148 -0.82 10.92 1.22
C VAL A 148 -0.50 9.69 2.06
N ILE A 149 -1.29 9.38 3.08
CA ILE A 149 -1.20 8.12 3.83
C ILE A 149 -2.06 7.02 3.16
N PRO A 150 -1.81 5.74 3.45
CA PRO A 150 -2.68 4.64 3.07
C PRO A 150 -4.11 4.81 3.61
N GLU A 151 -5.09 4.18 2.95
CA GLU A 151 -6.49 4.23 3.40
C GLU A 151 -6.69 3.35 4.63
N TYR A 152 -7.28 3.93 5.69
CA TYR A 152 -7.64 3.22 6.90
C TYR A 152 -9.14 3.36 7.19
N SER A 153 -9.71 2.39 7.92
CA SER A 153 -11.09 2.42 8.41
C SER A 153 -11.37 3.56 9.40
N PHE A 154 -10.32 4.18 9.93
CA PHE A 154 -10.36 5.31 10.87
C PHE A 154 -9.92 6.64 10.23
N SER A 155 -9.98 6.76 8.89
CA SER A 155 -9.60 8.00 8.21
C SER A 155 -10.45 9.19 8.67
N ASP A 156 -11.74 8.97 8.97
CA ASP A 156 -12.62 10.03 9.49
C ASP A 156 -12.17 10.50 10.88
N ASP A 157 -11.71 9.60 11.75
CA ASP A 157 -11.16 9.99 13.06
C ASP A 157 -9.88 10.82 12.89
N ILE A 158 -9.07 10.53 11.88
CA ILE A 158 -7.90 11.37 11.54
C ILE A 158 -8.37 12.78 11.19
N LEU A 159 -9.39 12.96 10.34
CA LEU A 159 -9.96 14.28 10.03
C LEU A 159 -10.40 15.03 11.29
N MET A 160 -11.01 14.31 12.24
CA MET A 160 -11.50 14.91 13.47
C MET A 160 -10.40 15.32 14.45
N LEU A 161 -9.13 14.98 14.21
CA LEU A 161 -8.01 15.48 15.03
C LEU A 161 -7.91 17.01 15.04
N SER A 162 -8.39 17.71 14.01
CA SER A 162 -8.42 19.18 13.98
C SER A 162 -9.73 19.80 14.48
N SER A 163 -10.64 18.99 15.02
CA SER A 163 -11.93 19.41 15.58
C SER A 163 -11.87 19.63 17.10
N ASN A 164 -12.95 20.11 17.70
CA ASN A 164 -13.05 20.25 19.16
C ASN A 164 -12.94 18.91 19.91
N ASP A 165 -13.24 17.78 19.25
CA ASP A 165 -13.23 16.44 19.83
C ASP A 165 -11.87 15.73 19.68
N THR A 166 -10.79 16.49 19.49
CA THR A 166 -9.43 15.99 19.18
C THR A 166 -9.01 14.79 20.04
N LYS A 167 -9.22 14.85 21.36
CA LYS A 167 -8.80 13.78 22.28
C LYS A 167 -9.60 12.49 22.05
N ILE A 168 -10.92 12.60 21.88
CA ILE A 168 -11.81 11.47 21.61
C ILE A 168 -11.42 10.82 20.28
N SER A 169 -11.15 11.63 19.25
CA SER A 169 -10.71 11.14 17.94
C SER A 169 -9.37 10.41 18.04
N ALA A 170 -8.40 10.96 18.77
CA ALA A 170 -7.11 10.32 19.00
C ALA A 170 -7.23 8.97 19.74
N GLU A 171 -8.08 8.90 20.78
CA GLU A 171 -8.38 7.65 21.48
C GLU A 171 -9.07 6.63 20.55
N GLY A 172 -10.03 7.08 19.72
CA GLY A 172 -10.72 6.26 18.73
C GLY A 172 -9.76 5.63 17.71
N ILE A 173 -8.81 6.40 17.18
CA ILE A 173 -7.75 5.91 16.30
C ILE A 173 -6.94 4.82 16.99
N LEU A 174 -6.46 5.08 18.22
CA LEU A 174 -5.62 4.14 18.96
C LEU A 174 -6.36 2.83 19.21
N ASN A 175 -7.62 2.89 19.64
CA ASN A 175 -8.44 1.73 19.90
C ASN A 175 -8.66 0.88 18.63
N LYS A 176 -8.93 1.51 17.48
CA LYS A 176 -9.09 0.80 16.20
C LYS A 176 -7.79 0.14 15.75
N ILE A 177 -6.64 0.80 15.92
CA ILE A 177 -5.33 0.18 15.61
C ILE A 177 -5.08 -1.04 16.50
N LEU A 178 -5.34 -0.94 17.79
CA LEU A 178 -5.14 -2.05 18.74
C LEU A 178 -6.10 -3.21 18.47
N ALA A 179 -7.36 -2.93 18.13
CA ALA A 179 -8.34 -3.92 17.74
C ALA A 179 -7.92 -4.66 16.45
N ASP A 180 -7.51 -3.92 15.41
CA ASP A 180 -7.02 -4.50 14.15
C ASP A 180 -5.81 -5.42 14.38
N LYS A 181 -4.87 -5.01 15.26
CA LYS A 181 -3.71 -5.83 15.63
C LYS A 181 -4.13 -7.13 16.29
N LYS A 182 -5.11 -7.09 17.20
CA LYS A 182 -5.64 -8.28 17.86
C LYS A 182 -6.29 -9.25 16.86
N VAL A 183 -7.17 -8.73 15.99
CA VAL A 183 -7.81 -9.53 14.93
C VAL A 183 -6.77 -10.15 13.99
N MET A 184 -5.74 -9.39 13.61
CA MET A 184 -4.67 -9.91 12.75
C MET A 184 -3.89 -11.04 13.42
N GLN A 185 -3.56 -10.92 14.71
CA GLN A 185 -2.90 -11.97 15.47
C GLN A 185 -3.77 -13.24 15.56
N GLU A 186 -5.05 -13.09 15.87
CA GLU A 186 -6.01 -14.21 15.92
C GLU A 186 -6.13 -14.90 14.55
N LYS A 187 -6.15 -14.13 13.46
CA LYS A 187 -6.18 -14.67 12.09
C LYS A 187 -4.89 -15.42 11.73
N ILE A 188 -3.73 -14.91 12.14
CA ILE A 188 -2.45 -15.60 11.93
C ILE A 188 -2.47 -16.93 12.67
N ILE A 189 -2.82 -16.94 13.96
CA ILE A 189 -2.86 -18.13 14.81
C ILE A 189 -3.81 -19.18 14.24
N SER A 190 -5.04 -18.79 13.88
CA SER A 190 -6.05 -19.69 13.29
C SER A 190 -5.66 -20.23 11.90
N SER A 191 -4.78 -19.54 11.16
CA SER A 191 -4.30 -20.01 9.86
C SER A 191 -3.16 -21.03 9.93
N ILE A 192 -2.50 -21.20 11.08
CA ILE A 192 -1.34 -22.10 11.24
C ILE A 192 -1.71 -23.56 10.91
N PRO A 193 -2.79 -24.15 11.47
CA PRO A 193 -3.16 -25.53 11.17
C PRO A 193 -3.44 -25.74 9.67
N VAL A 194 -4.16 -24.82 9.04
CA VAL A 194 -4.52 -24.89 7.61
C VAL A 194 -3.27 -24.90 6.72
N LYS A 195 -2.27 -24.05 7.03
CA LYS A 195 -1.01 -24.01 6.28
C LYS A 195 -0.22 -25.31 6.41
N ILE A 196 -0.19 -25.92 7.59
CA ILE A 196 0.47 -27.22 7.82
C ILE A 196 -0.22 -28.30 6.99
N VAL A 197 -1.55 -28.38 7.02
CA VAL A 197 -2.31 -29.35 6.24
C VAL A 197 -2.07 -29.17 4.74
N LEU A 198 -2.10 -27.93 4.23
CA LEU A 198 -1.84 -27.65 2.81
C LEU A 198 -0.45 -28.15 2.38
N PHE A 199 0.58 -27.89 3.19
CA PHE A 199 1.95 -28.34 2.90
C PHE A 199 2.03 -29.87 2.86
N SER A 200 1.39 -30.55 3.82
CA SER A 200 1.32 -32.01 3.86
C SER A 200 0.63 -32.61 2.64
N VAL A 201 -0.47 -31.98 2.17
CA VAL A 201 -1.19 -32.43 0.96
C VAL A 201 -0.34 -32.25 -0.29
N ILE A 202 0.32 -31.09 -0.46
CA ILE A 202 1.21 -30.84 -1.60
C ILE A 202 2.38 -31.83 -1.60
N PHE A 203 2.99 -32.07 -0.43
CA PHE A 203 4.06 -33.05 -0.29
C PHE A 203 3.58 -34.43 -0.75
N LEU A 204 2.42 -34.89 -0.27
CA LEU A 204 1.85 -36.18 -0.63
C LEU A 204 1.57 -36.31 -2.14
N ILE A 205 1.03 -35.26 -2.78
CA ILE A 205 0.82 -35.23 -4.23
C ILE A 205 2.15 -35.37 -4.98
N LEU A 206 3.19 -34.65 -4.55
CA LEU A 206 4.53 -34.75 -5.14
C LEU A 206 5.11 -36.16 -4.99
N THR A 207 4.99 -36.78 -3.82
CA THR A 207 5.47 -38.15 -3.57
C THR A 207 4.75 -39.15 -4.46
N LEU A 208 3.41 -39.03 -4.57
CA LEU A 208 2.61 -39.86 -5.46
C LEU A 208 3.01 -39.70 -6.93
N LEU A 209 3.26 -38.47 -7.37
CA LEU A 209 3.73 -38.20 -8.74
C LEU A 209 5.05 -38.91 -9.03
N ILE A 210 6.00 -38.86 -8.09
CA ILE A 210 7.30 -39.53 -8.21
C ILE A 210 7.13 -41.05 -8.25
N ILE A 211 6.26 -41.62 -7.42
CA ILE A 211 6.00 -43.07 -7.40
C ILE A 211 5.38 -43.55 -8.72
N ILE A 212 4.42 -42.79 -9.27
CA ILE A 212 3.72 -43.17 -10.50
C ILE A 212 4.60 -42.98 -11.73
N LEU A 213 5.34 -41.86 -11.81
CA LEU A 213 6.12 -41.50 -12.99
C LEU A 213 7.55 -42.04 -12.93
N GLY A 214 8.11 -42.25 -11.75
CA GLY A 214 9.46 -42.73 -11.51
C GLY A 214 9.83 -43.97 -12.33
N PRO A 215 9.02 -45.05 -12.30
CA PRO A 215 9.28 -46.26 -13.09
C PRO A 215 9.38 -46.03 -14.61
N LYS A 216 8.71 -44.99 -15.13
CA LYS A 216 8.69 -44.66 -16.57
C LYS A 216 9.92 -43.85 -17.02
N TYR A 217 10.57 -43.14 -16.09
CA TYR A 217 11.68 -42.23 -16.41
C TYR A 217 13.01 -42.60 -15.74
N LEU A 218 13.02 -43.50 -14.75
CA LEU A 218 14.20 -43.99 -14.03
C LEU A 218 14.53 -45.47 -14.34
N GLY A 219 13.80 -46.08 -15.29
CA GLY A 219 14.04 -47.42 -15.81
C GLY A 219 14.35 -47.39 -17.30
#